data_AF-A0A327Z503-F1
#
_entry.id   AF-A0A327Z503-F1
#
_cell.length_a   1.000
_cell.length_b   1.000
_cell.length_c   1.000
_cell.angle_alpha   90.00
_cell.angle_beta   90.00
_cell.angle_gamma   90.00
#
_symmetry.space_group_name_H-M   'P 1'
#
loop_
_entity.id
_entity.type
_entity.pdbx_description
1 polymer ?
#
loop_
_entity_poly.entity_id
_entity_poly.type
_entity_poly.pdbx_seq_one_letter_code
_entity_poly.pdbx_strand_id
1 'polypeptide(L)'
;MSKVARGFAPSVEDGVLIEWISQGNKPAFIALFDRTSADVRAVLSVLPPGIGQRDEVLAATYLEVWWLAGCHSEPGIDAVAWLFGIAQRRMAELRGLVDGVVANPRPSYAQLELAALLGRPVSSVVGL
;
A
#
# COMPACT_ATOMS: atom_id res chain seq x y z
N MET A 1 9.33 -2.28 -31.42
CA MET A 1 9.12 -3.23 -30.32
C MET A 1 8.38 -2.49 -29.21
N SER A 2 7.05 -2.53 -29.21
CA SER A 2 6.22 -1.85 -28.21
C SER A 2 6.08 -2.71 -26.96
N LYS A 3 6.49 -2.17 -25.82
CA LYS A 3 6.29 -2.74 -24.48
C LYS A 3 4.80 -2.66 -24.19
N VAL A 4 4.12 -3.80 -24.27
CA VAL A 4 2.71 -3.96 -23.89
C VAL A 4 2.58 -3.50 -22.43
N ALA A 5 1.76 -2.48 -22.19
CA ALA A 5 1.27 -2.16 -20.85
C ALA A 5 0.56 -3.42 -20.35
N ARG A 6 1.15 -4.07 -19.35
CA ARG A 6 0.61 -5.30 -18.77
C ARG A 6 -0.74 -4.91 -18.17
N GLY A 7 -1.83 -5.24 -18.87
CA GLY A 7 -3.18 -5.05 -18.36
C GLY A 7 -3.30 -5.75 -17.02
N PHE A 8 -3.68 -5.02 -15.99
CA PHE A 8 -3.79 -5.52 -14.63
C PHE A 8 -5.08 -6.34 -14.54
N ALA A 9 -5.00 -7.63 -14.88
CA ALA A 9 -6.12 -8.54 -14.70
C ALA A 9 -6.17 -8.95 -13.21
N PRO A 10 -7.35 -8.97 -12.56
CA PRO A 10 -7.50 -9.49 -11.22
C PRO A 10 -6.96 -10.93 -11.17
N SER A 11 -5.98 -11.19 -10.31
CA SER A 11 -5.50 -12.54 -10.11
C SER A 11 -6.32 -13.19 -8.99
N VAL A 12 -6.80 -14.42 -9.24
CA VAL A 12 -7.51 -15.23 -8.22
C VAL A 12 -6.65 -15.39 -6.96
N GLU A 13 -5.34 -15.43 -7.13
CA GLU A 13 -4.36 -15.50 -6.05
C GLU A 13 -4.42 -14.31 -5.10
N ASP A 14 -4.62 -13.07 -5.59
CA ASP A 14 -4.74 -11.91 -4.69
C ASP A 14 -6.02 -11.95 -3.87
N GLY A 15 -7.12 -12.36 -4.49
CA GLY A 15 -8.41 -12.49 -3.80
C GLY A 15 -8.30 -13.47 -2.63
N VAL A 16 -7.62 -14.60 -2.85
CA VAL A 16 -7.31 -15.57 -1.78
C VAL A 16 -6.45 -14.93 -0.69
N LEU A 17 -5.43 -14.14 -1.04
CA LEU A 17 -4.63 -13.42 -0.04
C LEU A 17 -5.47 -12.46 0.80
N ILE A 18 -6.40 -11.71 0.21
CA ILE A 18 -7.32 -10.82 0.96
C ILE A 18 -8.22 -11.61 1.91
N GLU A 19 -8.73 -12.76 1.48
CA GLU A 19 -9.52 -13.65 2.36
C GLU A 19 -8.71 -14.13 3.57
N TRP A 20 -7.45 -14.50 3.38
CA TRP A 20 -6.59 -14.87 4.52
C TRP A 20 -6.27 -13.67 5.41
N ILE A 21 -6.05 -12.49 4.82
CA ILE A 21 -5.78 -11.25 5.58
C ILE A 21 -6.98 -10.87 6.45
N SER A 22 -8.22 -11.05 5.96
CA SER A 22 -9.42 -10.77 6.76
C SER A 22 -9.52 -11.62 8.03
N GLN A 23 -8.86 -12.77 8.06
CA GLN A 23 -8.74 -13.68 9.20
C GLN A 23 -7.52 -13.38 10.08
N GLY A 24 -6.79 -12.29 9.81
CA GLY A 24 -5.59 -11.89 10.54
C GLY A 24 -4.31 -12.64 10.13
N ASN A 25 -4.27 -13.23 8.93
CA ASN A 25 -3.09 -13.97 8.45
C ASN A 25 -1.97 -13.00 8.01
N LYS A 26 -0.98 -12.80 8.90
CA LYS A 26 0.20 -11.97 8.60
C LYS A 26 1.05 -12.49 7.42
N PRO A 27 1.33 -13.81 7.28
CA PRO A 27 2.02 -14.32 6.10
C PRO A 27 1.37 -13.95 4.77
N ALA A 28 0.04 -14.00 4.67
CA ALA A 28 -0.70 -13.59 3.48
C ALA A 28 -0.54 -12.09 3.19
N PHE A 29 -0.57 -11.26 4.25
CA PHE A 29 -0.30 -9.83 4.14
C PHE A 29 1.11 -9.53 3.61
N ILE A 30 2.12 -10.23 4.13
CA ILE A 30 3.52 -10.12 3.66
C ILE A 30 3.62 -10.51 2.19
N ALA A 31 2.99 -11.61 1.79
CA ALA A 31 3.00 -12.07 0.40
C ALA A 31 2.36 -11.04 -0.55
N LEU A 32 1.23 -10.45 -0.17
CA LEU A 32 0.59 -9.39 -0.95
C LEU A 32 1.51 -8.15 -1.06
N PHE A 33 2.12 -7.74 0.05
CA PHE A 33 3.03 -6.59 0.08
C PHE A 33 4.25 -6.82 -0.82
N ASP A 34 4.92 -7.96 -0.72
CA ASP A 34 6.11 -8.26 -1.51
C ASP A 34 5.79 -8.29 -3.01
N ARG A 35 4.57 -8.71 -3.37
CA ARG A 35 4.13 -8.78 -4.76
C ARG A 35 3.78 -7.43 -5.37
N THR A 36 3.19 -6.53 -4.59
CA THR A 36 2.56 -5.30 -5.11
C THR A 36 3.28 -4.01 -4.73
N SER A 37 4.17 -4.02 -3.72
CA SER A 37 4.82 -2.82 -3.20
C SER A 37 5.66 -2.07 -4.24
N ALA A 38 6.31 -2.76 -5.17
CA ALA A 38 7.07 -2.13 -6.25
C ALA A 38 6.17 -1.31 -7.19
N ASP A 39 5.02 -1.85 -7.58
CA ASP A 39 4.08 -1.16 -8.48
C ASP A 39 3.37 0.00 -7.76
N VAL A 40 3.01 -0.17 -6.49
CA VAL A 40 2.46 0.94 -5.68
C VAL A 40 3.49 2.05 -5.53
N ARG A 41 4.75 1.75 -5.24
CA ARG A 41 5.84 2.73 -5.19
C ARG A 41 6.01 3.46 -6.53
N ALA A 42 5.90 2.76 -7.65
CA ALA A 42 5.94 3.36 -8.98
C ALA A 42 4.80 4.37 -9.18
N VAL A 43 3.58 4.05 -8.74
CA VAL A 43 2.44 4.99 -8.77
C VAL A 43 2.70 6.21 -7.87
N LEU A 44 3.22 6.01 -6.66
CA LEU A 44 3.50 7.10 -5.71
C LEU A 44 4.66 8.01 -6.16
N SER A 45 5.49 7.57 -7.11
CA SER A 45 6.61 8.36 -7.64
C SER A 45 6.18 9.70 -8.27
N VAL A 46 4.90 9.83 -8.68
CA VAL A 46 4.34 11.07 -9.23
C VAL A 46 4.12 12.15 -8.17
N LEU A 47 4.16 11.81 -6.88
CA LEU A 47 4.13 12.81 -5.81
C LEU A 47 5.46 13.58 -5.78
N PRO A 48 5.48 14.86 -5.40
CA PRO A 48 6.72 15.61 -5.23
C PRO A 48 7.72 14.87 -4.33
N PRO A 49 9.03 15.01 -4.59
CA PRO A 49 10.05 14.43 -3.72
C PRO A 49 9.97 15.09 -2.33
N GLY A 50 9.59 14.29 -1.34
CA GLY A 50 9.59 14.64 0.08
C GLY A 50 9.82 13.36 0.87
N ILE A 51 10.90 13.33 1.66
CA ILE A 51 11.50 12.10 2.24
C ILE A 51 10.52 11.30 3.12
N GLY A 52 9.42 11.89 3.61
CA GLY A 52 8.42 11.18 4.42
C GLY A 52 7.07 10.90 3.75
N GLN A 53 6.65 11.69 2.75
CA GLN A 53 5.26 11.65 2.27
C GLN A 53 4.93 10.40 1.47
N ARG A 54 5.83 9.96 0.60
CA ARG A 54 5.61 8.75 -0.22
C ARG A 54 5.56 7.50 0.67
N ASP A 55 6.48 7.40 1.62
CA ASP A 55 6.58 6.26 2.53
C ASP A 55 5.41 6.23 3.52
N GLU A 56 4.93 7.40 3.96
CA GLU A 56 3.71 7.49 4.77
C GLU A 56 2.48 7.04 3.99
N VAL A 57 2.29 7.52 2.75
CA VAL A 57 1.16 7.09 1.91
C VAL A 57 1.24 5.59 1.63
N LEU A 58 2.42 5.06 1.29
CA LEU A 58 2.63 3.63 1.11
C LEU A 58 2.20 2.86 2.35
N ALA A 59 2.70 3.25 3.53
CA ALA A 59 2.41 2.57 4.77
C ALA A 59 0.92 2.63 5.14
N ALA A 60 0.30 3.80 4.99
CA ALA A 60 -1.11 4.01 5.27
C ALA A 60 -2.03 3.25 4.30
N THR A 61 -1.60 3.04 3.05
CA THR A 61 -2.30 2.21 2.07
C THR A 61 -2.35 0.75 2.53
N TYR A 62 -1.20 0.15 2.86
CA TYR A 62 -1.17 -1.25 3.28
C TYR A 62 -1.81 -1.47 4.66
N LEU A 63 -1.68 -0.52 5.58
CA LEU A 63 -2.34 -0.60 6.88
C LEU A 63 -3.87 -0.58 6.73
N GLU A 64 -4.39 0.19 5.78
CA GLU A 64 -5.82 0.18 5.47
C GLU A 64 -6.27 -1.15 4.86
N VAL A 65 -5.48 -1.75 3.97
CA VAL A 65 -5.76 -3.10 3.46
C VAL A 65 -5.85 -4.10 4.61
N TRP A 66 -4.90 -4.06 5.55
CA TRP A 66 -4.91 -4.92 6.72
C TRP A 66 -6.19 -4.78 7.56
N TRP A 67 -6.61 -3.54 7.84
CA TRP A 67 -7.80 -3.29 8.68
C TRP A 67 -9.13 -3.54 7.95
N LEU A 68 -9.20 -3.29 6.65
CA LEU A 68 -10.45 -3.32 5.89
C LEU A 68 -10.63 -4.59 5.05
N ALA A 69 -9.69 -5.53 5.10
CA ALA A 69 -9.77 -6.80 4.37
C ALA A 69 -11.08 -7.57 4.66
N GLY A 70 -11.55 -7.58 5.91
CA GLY A 70 -12.82 -8.22 6.28
C GLY A 70 -14.07 -7.57 5.68
N CYS A 71 -13.97 -6.32 5.23
CA CYS A 71 -15.04 -5.66 4.48
C CYS A 71 -14.93 -5.89 2.96
N HIS A 72 -13.83 -6.46 2.47
CA HIS A 72 -13.52 -6.61 1.05
C HIS A 72 -13.13 -8.05 0.67
N SER A 73 -13.57 -9.03 1.46
CA SER A 73 -13.36 -10.46 1.21
C SER A 73 -14.50 -11.12 0.42
N GLU A 74 -15.37 -10.33 -0.23
CA GLU A 74 -16.40 -10.89 -1.11
C GLU A 74 -15.79 -11.49 -2.39
N PRO A 75 -16.30 -12.65 -2.87
CA PRO A 75 -15.82 -13.25 -4.11
C PRO A 75 -15.94 -12.30 -5.30
N GLY A 76 -14.87 -12.19 -6.08
CA GLY A 76 -14.84 -11.37 -7.31
C GLY A 76 -14.36 -9.93 -7.13
N ILE A 77 -14.00 -9.51 -5.91
CA ILE A 77 -13.29 -8.25 -5.71
C ILE A 77 -11.89 -8.35 -6.32
N ASP A 78 -11.57 -7.39 -7.20
CA ASP A 78 -10.21 -7.19 -7.68
C ASP A 78 -9.39 -6.53 -6.57
N ALA A 79 -8.73 -7.37 -5.79
CA ALA A 79 -7.90 -6.98 -4.65
C ALA A 79 -6.83 -5.94 -5.02
N VAL A 80 -6.31 -5.98 -6.24
CA VAL A 80 -5.26 -5.04 -6.64
C VAL A 80 -5.86 -3.74 -7.16
N ALA A 81 -6.96 -3.78 -7.91
CA ALA A 81 -7.70 -2.55 -8.22
C ALA A 81 -8.15 -1.84 -6.92
N TRP A 82 -8.57 -2.59 -5.90
CA TRP A 82 -8.88 -2.05 -4.59
C TRP A 82 -7.66 -1.41 -3.90
N LEU A 83 -6.53 -2.11 -3.83
CA LEU A 83 -5.26 -1.59 -3.31
C LEU A 83 -4.84 -0.28 -3.99
N PHE A 84 -4.88 -0.24 -5.33
CA PHE A 84 -4.56 0.97 -6.09
C PHE A 84 -5.58 2.08 -5.88
N GLY A 85 -6.86 1.75 -5.73
CA GLY A 85 -7.91 2.70 -5.37
C GLY A 85 -7.64 3.39 -4.02
N ILE A 86 -7.22 2.62 -3.01
CA ILE A 86 -6.78 3.16 -1.71
C ILE A 86 -5.60 4.10 -1.90
N ALA A 87 -4.56 3.67 -2.63
CA ALA A 87 -3.38 4.50 -2.88
C ALA A 87 -3.74 5.83 -3.57
N GLN A 88 -4.55 5.79 -4.63
CA GLN A 88 -4.98 6.98 -5.36
C GLN A 88 -5.80 7.94 -4.48
N ARG A 89 -6.72 7.42 -3.67
CA ARG A 89 -7.51 8.24 -2.73
C ARG A 89 -6.59 8.96 -1.73
N ARG A 90 -5.64 8.25 -1.12
CA ARG A 90 -4.68 8.86 -0.17
C ARG A 90 -3.77 9.90 -0.82
N MET A 91 -3.35 9.69 -2.07
CA MET A 91 -2.61 10.70 -2.83
C MET A 91 -3.42 11.97 -3.04
N ALA A 92 -4.72 11.85 -3.32
CA ALA A 92 -5.62 12.98 -3.49
C ALA A 92 -5.83 13.75 -2.17
N GLU A 93 -5.99 13.04 -1.05
CA GLU A 93 -6.07 13.62 0.30
C GLU A 93 -4.80 14.41 0.64
N LEU A 94 -3.62 13.83 0.37
CA LEU A 94 -2.35 14.51 0.60
C LEU A 94 -2.23 15.79 -0.23
N ARG A 95 -2.63 15.78 -1.51
CA ARG A 95 -2.63 16.97 -2.38
C ARG A 95 -3.53 18.09 -1.87
N GLY A 96 -4.65 17.75 -1.22
CA GLY A 96 -5.54 18.72 -0.58
C GLY A 96 -4.98 19.36 0.69
N LEU A 97 -3.96 18.74 1.30
CA LEU A 97 -3.33 19.17 2.55
C LEU A 97 -2.01 19.95 2.36
N VAL A 98 -1.52 20.15 1.13
CA VAL A 98 -0.19 20.74 0.85
C VAL A 98 -0.13 22.27 1.09
N ASP A 99 -1.02 22.82 1.93
CA ASP A 99 -0.74 24.04 2.68
C ASP A 99 -0.16 23.66 4.06
N GLY A 100 1.17 23.46 4.13
CA GLY A 100 1.92 23.55 5.39
C GLY A 100 2.50 22.27 6.03
N VAL A 101 2.47 21.11 5.38
CA VAL A 101 3.06 19.88 5.97
C VAL A 101 4.59 19.89 5.90
N VAL A 102 5.24 20.22 7.02
CA VAL A 102 6.68 20.02 7.22
C VAL A 102 6.96 18.53 7.41
N ALA A 103 7.95 17.98 6.72
CA ALA A 103 8.39 16.60 6.89
C ALA A 103 8.80 16.36 8.35
N ASN A 104 8.10 15.47 9.05
CA ASN A 104 8.50 15.04 10.40
C ASN A 104 9.63 14.01 10.27
N PRO A 105 10.78 14.20 10.93
CA PRO A 105 11.88 13.26 10.87
C PRO A 105 11.59 11.93 11.59
N ARG A 106 10.50 11.83 12.36
CA ARG A 106 10.10 10.58 13.03
C ARG A 106 9.19 9.75 12.12
N PRO A 107 9.32 8.41 12.15
CA PRO A 107 8.36 7.55 11.46
C PRO A 107 6.94 7.80 11.94
N SER A 108 5.99 7.83 11.00
CA SER A 108 4.57 7.93 11.31
C SER A 108 4.05 6.64 11.95
N TYR A 109 2.89 6.70 12.59
CA TYR A 109 2.22 5.52 13.13
C TYR A 109 2.04 4.43 12.07
N ALA A 110 1.62 4.82 10.86
CA ALA A 110 1.44 3.87 9.77
C ALA A 110 2.73 3.15 9.39
N GLN A 111 3.87 3.86 9.37
CA GLN A 111 5.18 3.26 9.07
C GLN A 111 5.61 2.27 10.16
N LEU A 112 5.35 2.60 11.44
CA LEU A 112 5.66 1.71 12.56
C LEU A 112 4.80 0.44 12.54
N GLU A 113 3.49 0.58 12.33
CA GLU A 113 2.57 -0.56 12.26
C GLU A 113 2.85 -1.44 11.04
N LEU A 114 3.14 -0.85 9.88
CA LEU A 114 3.52 -1.63 8.70
C LEU A 114 4.81 -2.42 8.96
N ALA A 115 5.83 -1.79 9.55
CA ALA A 115 7.07 -2.47 9.91
C ALA A 115 6.81 -3.66 10.86
N ALA A 116 5.94 -3.48 11.86
CA ALA A 116 5.54 -4.53 12.80
C ALA A 116 4.76 -5.68 12.12
N LEU A 117 3.83 -5.36 11.21
CA LEU A 117 3.09 -6.37 10.44
C LEU A 117 3.99 -7.18 9.51
N LEU A 118 4.98 -6.53 8.90
CA LEU A 118 5.94 -7.18 8.04
C LEU A 118 7.02 -7.97 8.81
N GLY A 119 7.18 -7.71 10.11
CA GLY A 119 8.30 -8.23 10.89
C GLY A 119 9.66 -7.70 10.41
N ARG A 120 9.69 -6.47 9.87
CA ARG A 120 10.88 -5.85 9.26
C ARG A 120 11.24 -4.55 9.98
N PRO A 121 12.52 -4.11 9.96
CA PRO A 121 12.88 -2.83 10.53
C PRO A 121 12.22 -1.68 9.76
N VAL A 122 11.86 -0.59 10.44
CA VAL A 122 11.22 0.59 9.82
C VAL A 122 12.05 1.19 8.68
N SER A 123 13.38 1.06 8.75
CA SER A 123 14.32 1.50 7.69
C SER A 123 14.23 0.70 6.39
N SER A 124 13.50 -0.43 6.37
CA SER A 124 13.19 -1.18 5.14
C SER A 124 11.88 -0.75 4.50
N VAL A 125 11.01 -0.10 5.29
CA VAL A 125 9.73 0.46 4.85
C VAL A 125 9.93 1.90 4.37
N VAL A 126 10.82 2.64 5.05
CA VAL A 126 11.21 4.02 4.77
C VAL A 126 12.48 4.04 3.92
N GLY A 127 12.50 4.82 2.84
CA GLY A 127 13.68 5.02 2.00
C GLY A 127 13.50 4.58 0.54
N LEU A 128 13.08 5.52 -0.29
CA LEU A 128 13.36 5.60 -1.73
C LEU A 128 13.69 7.04 -2.14
#